data_AF-A0A524FCY6-F1
#
_entry.id   AF-A0A524FCY6-F1
#
_cell.length_a   1.000
_cell.length_b   1.000
_cell.length_c   1.000
_cell.angle_alpha   90.00
_cell.angle_beta   90.00
_cell.angle_gamma   90.00
#
_symmetry.space_group_name_H-M   'P 1'
#
loop_
_entity.id
_entity.type
_entity.pdbx_description
1 polymer ?
#
loop_
_entity_poly.entity_id
_entity_poly.type
_entity_poly.pdbx_seq_one_letter_code
_entity_poly.pdbx_strand_id
1 'polypeptide(L)'
;MHKFKYSDAHLNNIEISHRYCLLTNWSIGRLNMLELYTPNYEEVNTKERVTVDLLKDGMDFLEKSNINQELKIDTINIVYRFLKHVDKIPHNLYKFYIAAYYIVSRHPFAFPTHQTKEDFCNNFGIKVSSLEYSVNSIVNALNYIKILDDMNFPYYIDPKNDLSLKLIKSIVKNKVDKAMMNFLLYNSSVNSQILTEELVCDIIFEHRAFPEELLRQLYEIVFEFIEKQFTDYNEYVNLQQKYFI
;
A
#
# COMPACT_ATOMS: atom_id res chain seq x y z
N MET A 1 63.69 -11.68 -8.28
CA MET A 1 64.39 -12.70 -9.10
C MET A 1 63.66 -14.01 -8.85
N HIS A 2 63.05 -14.76 -9.77
CA HIS A 2 63.14 -14.86 -11.23
C HIS A 2 61.72 -15.05 -11.82
N LYS A 3 61.52 -14.42 -12.99
CA LYS A 3 60.47 -14.66 -14.00
C LYS A 3 60.58 -16.06 -14.61
N PHE A 4 59.46 -16.59 -15.16
CA PHE A 4 59.27 -17.10 -16.56
C PHE A 4 58.06 -18.07 -16.62
N LYS A 5 57.23 -18.22 -17.67
CA LYS A 5 57.12 -17.67 -19.05
C LYS A 5 55.75 -18.06 -19.65
N TYR A 6 55.30 -17.26 -20.63
CA TYR A 6 54.19 -17.46 -21.58
C TYR A 6 54.40 -18.61 -22.60
N SER A 7 53.32 -19.07 -23.25
CA SER A 7 53.20 -19.52 -24.66
C SER A 7 51.72 -19.91 -24.92
N ASP A 8 50.86 -19.21 -25.66
CA ASP A 8 50.76 -18.89 -27.11
C ASP A 8 50.49 -20.05 -28.09
N ALA A 9 49.58 -19.75 -29.04
CA ALA A 9 49.23 -20.40 -30.33
C ALA A 9 48.20 -21.57 -30.29
N HIS A 10 47.18 -21.67 -31.15
CA HIS A 10 47.05 -21.30 -32.56
C HIS A 10 45.61 -21.02 -33.02
N LEU A 11 45.45 -19.98 -33.84
CA LEU A 11 44.41 -19.81 -34.86
C LEU A 11 44.74 -20.70 -36.08
N ASN A 12 43.72 -21.24 -36.77
CA ASN A 12 43.72 -21.40 -38.23
C ASN A 12 42.31 -21.63 -38.82
N ASN A 13 42.04 -20.91 -39.91
CA ASN A 13 40.89 -20.94 -40.82
C ASN A 13 40.82 -22.23 -41.67
N ILE A 14 39.67 -22.52 -42.32
CA ILE A 14 39.48 -22.66 -43.79
C ILE A 14 38.09 -23.27 -44.16
N GLU A 15 37.32 -22.46 -44.88
CA GLU A 15 36.46 -22.62 -46.08
C GLU A 15 35.51 -23.82 -46.40
N ILE A 16 34.26 -23.40 -46.68
CA ILE A 16 33.40 -23.58 -47.90
C ILE A 16 33.02 -25.00 -48.40
N SER A 17 31.70 -25.23 -48.52
CA SER A 17 31.13 -25.98 -49.65
C SER A 17 29.69 -25.53 -49.98
N HIS A 18 29.54 -24.99 -51.19
CA HIS A 18 28.28 -24.69 -51.87
C HIS A 18 27.61 -25.96 -52.40
N ARG A 19 26.28 -26.09 -52.28
CA ARG A 19 25.44 -26.73 -53.31
C ARG A 19 24.10 -26.01 -53.47
N TYR A 20 23.83 -25.65 -54.71
CA TYR A 20 22.58 -25.11 -55.24
C TYR A 20 21.46 -26.14 -55.22
N CYS A 21 20.22 -25.69 -54.98
CA CYS A 21 19.07 -26.15 -55.76
C CYS A 21 17.99 -25.05 -55.78
N LEU A 22 17.78 -24.47 -56.95
CA LEU A 22 16.63 -23.65 -57.33
C LEU A 22 15.43 -24.56 -57.67
N LEU A 23 14.26 -23.93 -57.84
CA LEU A 23 12.92 -24.42 -58.24
C LEU A 23 11.94 -24.33 -57.05
N THR A 24 10.85 -23.57 -57.03
CA THR A 24 10.14 -22.76 -58.04
C THR A 24 9.21 -21.77 -57.30
N ASN A 25 9.08 -20.56 -57.84
CA ASN A 25 8.07 -19.57 -57.45
C ASN A 25 6.64 -20.08 -57.71
N TRP A 26 5.81 -20.09 -56.68
CA TRP A 26 4.36 -19.84 -56.80
C TRP A 26 4.02 -18.68 -55.85
N SER A 27 3.69 -17.56 -56.46
CA SER A 27 3.26 -16.33 -55.82
C SER A 27 1.81 -16.46 -55.35
N ILE A 28 1.52 -15.94 -54.14
CA ILE A 28 0.52 -14.88 -53.87
C ILE A 28 0.15 -14.94 -52.38
N GLY A 29 0.47 -13.84 -51.68
CA GLY A 29 -0.26 -13.39 -50.49
C GLY A 29 0.14 -14.02 -49.16
N ARG A 30 1.29 -13.62 -48.60
CA ARG A 30 1.45 -13.64 -47.14
C ARG A 30 2.24 -12.40 -46.71
N LEU A 31 1.62 -11.67 -45.79
CA LEU A 31 2.01 -10.34 -45.33
C LEU A 31 3.50 -10.22 -45.05
N ASN A 32 4.08 -9.11 -45.52
CA ASN A 32 5.25 -8.49 -44.92
C ASN A 32 4.92 -8.14 -43.46
N MET A 33 5.09 -9.07 -42.52
CA MET A 33 5.43 -8.70 -41.15
C MET A 33 6.96 -8.64 -41.07
N LEU A 34 7.50 -7.55 -41.61
CA LEU A 34 8.59 -6.89 -40.92
C LEU A 34 7.95 -6.38 -39.63
N GLU A 35 7.91 -7.22 -38.59
CA GLU A 35 7.71 -6.73 -37.23
C GLU A 35 8.83 -5.73 -37.01
N LEU A 36 8.46 -4.46 -37.09
CA LEU A 36 9.20 -3.34 -36.55
C LEU A 36 9.51 -3.71 -35.10
N TYR A 37 10.69 -4.27 -34.87
CA TYR A 37 11.33 -4.23 -33.57
C TYR A 37 11.44 -2.76 -33.22
N THR A 38 10.45 -2.27 -32.51
CA THR A 38 10.43 -0.92 -32.00
C THR A 38 11.49 -0.89 -30.89
N PRO A 39 12.52 -0.03 -31.00
CA PRO A 39 13.52 0.12 -29.95
C PRO A 39 12.93 0.70 -28.63
N ASN A 40 11.62 0.97 -28.59
CA ASN A 40 10.91 1.53 -27.46
C ASN A 40 10.64 0.53 -26.31
N TYR A 41 11.08 -0.73 -26.40
CA TYR A 41 10.92 -1.71 -25.31
C TYR A 41 12.08 -1.71 -24.30
N GLU A 42 13.23 -1.10 -24.63
CA GLU A 42 14.39 -1.06 -23.73
C GLU A 42 14.29 0.04 -22.66
N GLU A 43 13.50 1.08 -22.92
CA GLU A 43 13.11 2.09 -21.92
C GLU A 43 11.80 1.73 -21.20
N VAL A 44 11.41 0.45 -21.17
CA VAL A 44 10.50 -0.07 -20.12
C VAL A 44 11.30 -0.15 -18.81
N ASN A 45 11.53 1.07 -18.34
CA ASN A 45 11.71 1.63 -17.02
C ASN A 45 12.76 0.96 -16.13
N THR A 46 14.02 1.42 -16.24
CA THR A 46 15.09 1.10 -15.29
C THR A 46 14.63 1.24 -13.83
N LYS A 47 13.74 2.21 -13.53
CA LYS A 47 13.16 2.39 -12.20
C LYS A 47 12.28 1.22 -11.77
N GLU A 48 11.49 0.64 -12.68
CA GLU A 48 10.65 -0.53 -12.37
C GLU A 48 11.48 -1.78 -12.14
N ARG A 49 12.50 -2.02 -12.97
CA ARG A 49 13.44 -3.14 -12.76
C ARG A 49 14.17 -3.02 -11.42
N VAL A 50 14.73 -1.84 -11.13
CA VAL A 50 15.36 -1.55 -9.84
C VAL A 50 14.36 -1.74 -8.69
N THR A 51 13.11 -1.32 -8.84
CA THR A 51 12.09 -1.53 -7.81
C THR A 51 11.86 -3.02 -7.57
N VAL A 52 11.70 -3.82 -8.63
CA VAL A 52 11.50 -5.28 -8.51
C VAL A 52 12.68 -5.94 -7.79
N ASP A 53 13.92 -5.58 -8.13
CA ASP A 53 15.11 -6.13 -7.47
C ASP A 53 15.17 -5.73 -5.99
N LEU A 54 14.85 -4.47 -5.66
CA LEU A 54 14.75 -4.03 -4.27
C LEU A 54 13.68 -4.81 -3.49
N LEU A 55 12.52 -5.08 -4.10
CA LEU A 55 11.47 -5.89 -3.44
C LEU A 55 11.93 -7.32 -3.17
N LYS A 56 12.69 -7.93 -4.09
CA LYS A 56 13.29 -9.27 -3.86
C LYS A 56 14.30 -9.23 -2.72
N ASP A 57 15.21 -8.27 -2.72
CA ASP A 57 16.19 -8.09 -1.64
C ASP A 57 15.51 -7.89 -0.27
N GLY A 58 14.39 -7.16 -0.26
CA GLY A 58 13.55 -6.98 0.92
C GLY A 58 12.90 -8.28 1.38
N MET A 59 12.39 -9.08 0.45
CA MET A 59 11.77 -10.38 0.76
C MET A 59 12.81 -11.33 1.36
N ASP A 60 13.99 -11.45 0.74
CA ASP A 60 15.10 -12.27 1.22
C ASP A 60 15.58 -11.83 2.61
N PHE A 61 15.53 -10.53 2.90
CA PHE A 61 15.80 -9.99 4.23
C PHE A 61 14.76 -10.43 5.26
N LEU A 62 13.47 -10.33 4.92
CA LEU A 62 12.37 -10.73 5.81
C LEU A 62 12.32 -12.25 6.02
N GLU A 63 12.72 -13.06 5.03
CA GLU A 63 12.76 -14.52 5.15
C GLU A 63 13.70 -15.02 6.24
N LYS A 64 14.78 -14.27 6.52
CA LYS A 64 15.71 -14.55 7.62
C LYS A 64 15.10 -14.28 9.00
N SER A 65 13.94 -13.62 9.05
CA SER A 65 13.21 -13.30 10.27
C SER A 65 12.06 -14.30 10.49
N ASN A 66 11.73 -14.57 11.76
CA ASN A 66 10.61 -15.45 12.13
C ASN A 66 9.24 -14.75 12.00
N ILE A 67 8.97 -14.20 10.82
CA ILE A 67 7.74 -13.47 10.49
C ILE A 67 6.82 -14.36 9.65
N ASN A 68 5.52 -14.31 9.92
CA ASN A 68 4.51 -15.01 9.12
C ASN A 68 4.53 -14.52 7.65
N GLN A 69 4.35 -15.43 6.70
CA GLN A 69 4.41 -15.14 5.26
C GLN A 69 3.43 -14.06 4.80
N GLU A 70 2.21 -14.02 5.34
CA GLU A 70 1.20 -13.02 5.00
C GLU A 70 1.68 -11.61 5.39
N LEU A 71 2.22 -11.47 6.62
CA LEU A 71 2.77 -10.20 7.10
C LEU A 71 3.99 -9.76 6.28
N LYS A 72 4.79 -10.70 5.75
CA LYS A 72 5.90 -10.37 4.84
C LYS A 72 5.37 -9.78 3.54
N ILE A 73 4.35 -10.39 2.93
CA ILE A 73 3.74 -9.89 1.70
C ILE A 73 3.18 -8.48 1.92
N ASP A 74 2.45 -8.26 3.02
CA ASP A 74 1.92 -6.93 3.35
C ASP A 74 3.03 -5.90 3.56
N THR A 75 4.12 -6.31 4.23
CA THR A 75 5.31 -5.46 4.42
C THR A 75 5.92 -5.04 3.08
N ILE A 76 6.12 -5.99 2.16
CA ILE A 76 6.65 -5.72 0.82
C ILE A 76 5.70 -4.81 0.03
N ASN A 77 4.39 -5.04 0.13
CA ASN A 77 3.39 -4.21 -0.53
C ASN A 77 3.42 -2.75 -0.05
N ILE A 78 3.57 -2.51 1.26
CA ILE A 78 3.73 -1.16 1.81
C ILE A 78 4.98 -0.49 1.23
N VAL A 79 6.14 -1.18 1.22
CA VAL A 79 7.38 -0.59 0.69
C VAL A 79 7.27 -0.33 -0.81
N TYR A 80 6.68 -1.24 -1.58
CA TYR A 80 6.42 -1.03 -3.01
C TYR A 80 5.62 0.25 -3.27
N ARG A 81 4.53 0.45 -2.53
CA ARG A 81 3.69 1.64 -2.64
C ARG A 81 4.44 2.89 -2.20
N PHE A 82 5.23 2.80 -1.14
CA PHE A 82 6.08 3.90 -0.67
C PHE A 82 7.09 4.32 -1.76
N LEU A 83 7.80 3.38 -2.37
CA LEU A 83 8.76 3.63 -3.45
C LEU A 83 8.13 4.29 -4.69
N LYS A 84 6.84 4.04 -4.94
CA LYS A 84 6.09 4.73 -5.99
C LYS A 84 5.77 6.19 -5.68
N HIS A 85 5.66 6.56 -4.41
CA HIS A 85 5.30 7.92 -3.97
C HIS A 85 6.51 8.81 -3.69
N VAL A 86 7.71 8.23 -3.53
CA VAL A 86 8.94 9.00 -3.27
C VAL A 86 9.76 9.22 -4.53
N ASP A 87 10.37 10.40 -4.62
CA ASP A 87 11.24 10.76 -5.75
C ASP A 87 12.62 10.09 -5.67
N LYS A 88 13.10 9.86 -4.44
CA LYS A 88 14.42 9.30 -4.17
C LYS A 88 14.31 8.06 -3.30
N ILE A 89 14.98 7.00 -3.73
CA ILE A 89 15.10 5.74 -2.96
C ILE A 89 15.94 6.04 -1.71
N PRO A 90 15.46 5.68 -0.50
CA PRO A 90 16.24 5.85 0.71
C PRO A 90 17.56 5.08 0.66
N HIS A 91 18.63 5.67 1.20
CA HIS A 91 19.96 5.06 1.20
C HIS A 91 20.01 3.71 1.94
N ASN A 92 19.17 3.51 2.96
CA ASN A 92 19.06 2.24 3.66
C ASN A 92 17.60 1.78 3.69
N LEU A 93 17.23 1.01 2.67
CA LEU A 93 15.87 0.51 2.50
C LEU A 93 15.48 -0.58 3.52
N TYR A 94 16.45 -1.29 4.11
CA TYR A 94 16.20 -2.29 5.16
C TYR A 94 15.47 -1.68 6.38
N LYS A 95 15.78 -0.42 6.74
CA LYS A 95 15.05 0.30 7.78
C LYS A 95 13.58 0.52 7.43
N PHE A 96 13.27 0.68 6.14
CA PHE A 96 11.90 0.86 5.65
C PHE A 96 11.13 -0.47 5.60
N TYR A 97 11.79 -1.59 5.31
CA TYR A 97 11.17 -2.92 5.48
C TYR A 97 10.82 -3.18 6.96
N ILE A 98 11.72 -2.89 7.90
CA ILE A 98 11.45 -3.02 9.34
C ILE A 98 10.31 -2.09 9.78
N ALA A 99 10.30 -0.84 9.31
CA ALA A 99 9.24 0.12 9.61
C ALA A 99 7.89 -0.27 9.00
N ALA A 100 7.87 -0.78 7.77
CA ALA A 100 6.66 -1.30 7.16
C ALA A 100 6.13 -2.52 7.93
N TYR A 101 7.01 -3.41 8.39
CA TYR A 101 6.61 -4.54 9.23
C TYR A 101 6.05 -4.06 10.58
N TYR A 102 6.66 -3.04 11.19
CA TYR A 102 6.10 -2.40 12.39
C TYR A 102 4.68 -1.91 12.15
N ILE A 103 4.43 -1.19 11.05
CA ILE A 103 3.09 -0.71 10.67
C ILE A 103 2.10 -1.87 10.50
N VAL A 104 2.47 -2.94 9.78
CA VAL A 104 1.63 -4.13 9.58
C VAL A 104 1.31 -4.82 10.91
N SER A 105 2.30 -4.99 11.79
CA SER A 105 2.13 -5.57 13.13
C SER A 105 1.26 -4.73 14.08
N ARG A 106 0.93 -3.51 13.67
CA ARG A 106 0.17 -2.50 14.40
C ARG A 106 -1.15 -2.17 13.72
N HIS A 107 -1.73 -3.13 13.01
CA HIS A 107 -3.10 -3.02 12.53
C HIS A 107 -4.09 -3.04 13.72
N PRO A 108 -5.23 -2.32 13.70
CA PRO A 108 -6.22 -2.37 14.79
C PRO A 108 -6.63 -3.78 15.24
N PHE A 109 -6.84 -4.70 14.30
CA PHE A 109 -7.14 -6.12 14.61
C PHE A 109 -6.00 -6.91 15.28
N ALA A 110 -4.81 -6.33 15.40
CA ALA A 110 -3.73 -6.90 16.21
C ALA A 110 -3.80 -6.45 17.69
N PHE A 111 -4.82 -5.69 18.08
CA PHE A 111 -5.04 -5.33 19.48
C PHE A 111 -5.24 -6.60 20.35
N PRO A 112 -4.64 -6.65 21.56
CA PRO A 112 -3.66 -5.72 22.11
C PRO A 112 -2.23 -6.07 21.65
N THR A 113 -1.51 -5.10 21.08
CA THR A 113 -0.07 -5.24 20.80
C THR A 113 0.70 -4.20 21.61
N HIS A 114 1.08 -4.54 22.84
CA HIS A 114 1.78 -3.61 23.75
C HIS A 114 3.31 -3.76 23.76
N GLN A 115 3.91 -4.28 22.69
CA GLN A 115 5.36 -4.33 22.57
C GLN A 115 5.92 -2.89 22.57
N THR A 116 7.00 -2.59 23.29
CA THR A 116 7.60 -1.25 23.21
C THR A 116 8.34 -1.05 21.88
N LYS A 117 8.59 0.20 21.48
CA LYS A 117 9.41 0.46 20.28
C LYS A 117 10.84 -0.03 20.50
N GLU A 118 11.34 0.09 21.72
CA GLU A 118 12.65 -0.38 22.16
C GLU A 118 12.78 -1.88 21.95
N ASP A 119 11.83 -2.67 22.46
CA ASP A 119 11.82 -4.13 22.32
C ASP A 119 11.70 -4.55 20.86
N PHE A 120 10.81 -3.88 20.10
CA PHE A 120 10.70 -4.13 18.67
C PHE A 120 12.01 -3.84 17.94
N CYS A 121 12.64 -2.70 18.21
CA CYS A 121 13.90 -2.29 17.59
C CYS A 121 15.06 -3.24 17.93
N ASN A 122 15.10 -3.75 19.17
CA ASN A 122 16.12 -4.71 19.62
C ASN A 122 16.12 -5.99 18.77
N ASN A 123 14.93 -6.47 18.36
CA ASN A 123 14.81 -7.65 17.51
C ASN A 123 15.46 -7.50 16.12
N PHE A 124 15.60 -6.25 15.64
CA PHE A 124 16.16 -5.95 14.32
C PHE A 124 17.50 -5.21 14.40
N GLY A 125 18.03 -4.94 15.60
CA GLY A 125 19.29 -4.23 15.79
C GLY A 125 19.29 -2.79 15.26
N ILE A 126 18.15 -2.10 15.29
CA ILE A 126 18.03 -0.70 14.84
C ILE A 126 17.83 0.26 16.02
N LYS A 127 18.13 1.55 15.81
CA LYS A 127 17.81 2.59 16.78
C LYS A 127 16.34 3.00 16.68
N VAL A 128 15.69 3.30 17.80
CA VAL A 128 14.31 3.80 17.86
C VAL A 128 14.11 5.02 16.95
N SER A 129 15.04 5.98 16.97
CA SER A 129 14.97 7.16 16.09
C SER A 129 14.99 6.82 14.59
N SER A 130 15.66 5.74 14.20
CA SER A 130 15.65 5.25 12.81
C SER A 130 14.32 4.61 12.45
N LEU A 131 13.71 3.87 13.39
CA LEU A 131 12.36 3.33 13.21
C LEU A 131 11.36 4.48 13.04
N GLU A 132 11.35 5.44 13.96
CA GLU A 132 10.42 6.56 13.95
C GLU A 132 10.51 7.40 12.68
N TYR A 133 11.73 7.72 12.24
CA TYR A 133 11.93 8.42 10.97
C TYR A 133 11.32 7.65 9.79
N SER A 134 11.58 6.35 9.72
CA SER A 134 11.14 5.51 8.59
C SER A 134 9.63 5.29 8.62
N VAL A 135 9.05 5.05 9.80
CA VAL A 135 7.60 4.93 10.01
C VAL A 135 6.90 6.24 9.63
N ASN A 136 7.36 7.39 10.14
CA ASN A 136 6.76 8.68 9.81
C ASN A 136 6.86 8.98 8.31
N SER A 137 7.97 8.62 7.67
CA SER A 137 8.13 8.78 6.22
C SER A 137 7.12 7.96 5.43
N ILE A 138 6.89 6.69 5.82
CA ILE A 138 5.90 5.82 5.17
C ILE A 138 4.48 6.33 5.43
N VAL A 139 4.16 6.63 6.68
CA VAL A 139 2.83 7.10 7.11
C VAL A 139 2.45 8.37 6.36
N ASN A 140 3.36 9.34 6.27
CA ASN A 140 3.11 10.60 5.57
C ASN A 140 3.01 10.40 4.05
N ALA A 141 3.88 9.58 3.45
CA ALA A 141 3.86 9.37 1.99
C ALA A 141 2.59 8.62 1.53
N LEU A 142 2.06 7.71 2.37
CA LEU A 142 0.90 6.88 2.05
C LEU A 142 -0.40 7.36 2.71
N ASN A 143 -0.34 8.44 3.51
CA ASN A 143 -1.43 9.01 4.29
C ASN A 143 -2.11 8.02 5.25
N TYR A 144 -1.34 7.17 5.92
CA TYR A 144 -1.90 6.26 6.93
C TYR A 144 -2.59 7.04 8.05
N ILE A 145 -3.76 6.57 8.46
CA ILE A 145 -4.42 7.08 9.66
C ILE A 145 -3.75 6.42 10.86
N LYS A 146 -3.26 7.23 11.78
CA LYS A 146 -2.65 6.76 13.03
C LYS A 146 -3.64 7.00 14.17
N ILE A 147 -3.97 5.95 14.89
CA ILE A 147 -4.78 6.00 16.11
C ILE A 147 -3.97 5.52 17.30
N LEU A 148 -4.40 5.87 18.51
CA LEU A 148 -3.74 5.48 19.75
C LEU A 148 -4.71 4.72 20.65
N ASP A 149 -4.24 3.67 21.31
CA ASP A 149 -4.98 3.08 22.44
C ASP A 149 -4.83 3.91 23.73
N ASP A 150 -5.50 3.47 24.79
CA ASP A 150 -5.46 4.11 26.11
C ASP A 150 -4.05 4.15 26.72
N MET A 151 -3.14 3.27 26.29
CA MET A 151 -1.74 3.24 26.69
C MET A 151 -0.82 4.04 25.75
N ASN A 152 -1.38 4.77 24.78
CA ASN A 152 -0.69 5.52 23.73
C ASN A 152 0.17 4.67 22.78
N PHE A 153 -0.12 3.37 22.64
CA PHE A 153 0.49 2.58 21.57
C PHE A 153 -0.18 2.91 20.22
N PRO A 154 0.61 3.08 19.15
CA PRO A 154 0.07 3.46 17.85
C PRO A 154 -0.45 2.25 17.08
N TYR A 155 -1.59 2.45 16.41
CA TYR A 155 -2.12 1.57 15.38
C TYR A 155 -2.29 2.34 14.08
N TYR A 156 -2.17 1.64 12.96
CA TYR A 156 -2.12 2.24 11.63
C TYR A 156 -3.16 1.62 10.70
N ILE A 157 -3.95 2.47 10.06
CA ILE A 157 -5.01 2.09 9.12
C ILE A 157 -4.66 2.65 7.75
N ASP A 158 -4.71 1.80 6.73
CA ASP A 158 -4.50 2.23 5.35
C ASP A 158 -5.78 2.85 4.76
N PRO A 159 -5.85 4.17 4.52
CA PRO A 159 -7.09 4.79 4.05
C PRO A 159 -7.60 4.26 2.71
N LYS A 160 -6.72 3.67 1.89
CA LYS A 160 -7.01 3.24 0.51
C LYS A 160 -7.26 1.74 0.40
N ASN A 161 -6.53 0.90 1.14
CA ASN A 161 -6.59 -0.55 0.95
C ASN A 161 -7.24 -1.32 2.10
N ASP A 162 -7.38 -0.71 3.27
CA ASP A 162 -7.94 -1.35 4.45
C ASP A 162 -9.40 -1.78 4.24
N LEU A 163 -9.67 -3.08 4.39
CA LEU A 163 -10.99 -3.65 4.12
C LEU A 163 -12.01 -3.19 5.16
N SER A 164 -11.62 -3.16 6.45
CA SER A 164 -12.45 -2.66 7.55
C SER A 164 -12.88 -1.22 7.29
N LEU A 165 -11.93 -0.35 6.90
CA LEU A 165 -12.24 1.05 6.63
C LEU A 165 -13.15 1.23 5.40
N LYS A 166 -12.96 0.43 4.35
CA LYS A 166 -13.86 0.42 3.18
C LYS A 166 -15.28 0.03 3.58
N LEU A 167 -15.41 -1.00 4.40
CA LEU A 167 -16.70 -1.44 4.93
C LEU A 167 -17.35 -0.35 5.79
N ILE A 168 -16.60 0.25 6.72
CA ILE A 168 -17.05 1.37 7.55
C ILE A 168 -17.57 2.52 6.68
N LYS A 169 -16.79 2.97 5.69
CA LYS A 169 -17.20 4.04 4.76
C LYS A 169 -18.50 3.70 4.02
N SER A 170 -18.67 2.44 3.62
CA SER A 170 -19.90 1.98 2.96
C SER A 170 -21.11 2.00 3.89
N ILE A 171 -20.96 1.54 5.14
CA ILE A 171 -22.02 1.54 6.15
C ILE A 171 -22.42 2.99 6.47
N VAL A 172 -21.44 3.87 6.72
CA VAL A 172 -21.65 5.30 6.98
C VAL A 172 -22.43 5.94 5.83
N LYS A 173 -21.96 5.76 4.59
CA LYS A 173 -22.64 6.32 3.41
C LYS A 173 -24.10 5.88 3.35
N ASN A 174 -24.38 4.58 3.46
CA ASN A 174 -25.75 4.06 3.36
C ASN A 174 -26.67 4.63 4.45
N LYS A 175 -26.17 4.76 5.67
CA LYS A 175 -26.95 5.30 6.79
C LYS A 175 -27.18 6.81 6.67
N VAL A 176 -26.16 7.57 6.24
CA VAL A 176 -26.28 9.01 5.95
C VAL A 176 -27.26 9.26 4.81
N ASP A 177 -27.15 8.51 3.70
CA ASP A 177 -28.09 8.62 2.56
C ASP A 177 -29.54 8.40 3.03
N LYS A 178 -29.78 7.39 3.87
CA LYS A 178 -31.11 7.10 4.43
C LYS A 178 -31.60 8.21 5.37
N ALA A 179 -30.75 8.70 6.26
CA ALA A 179 -31.08 9.80 7.17
C ALA A 179 -31.42 11.07 6.39
N MET A 180 -30.68 11.35 5.32
CA MET A 180 -30.91 12.50 4.45
C MET A 180 -32.23 12.40 3.69
N MET A 181 -32.55 11.23 3.14
CA MET A 181 -33.85 11.02 2.48
C MET A 181 -35.01 11.18 3.45
N ASN A 182 -34.87 10.69 4.68
CA ASN A 182 -35.88 10.90 5.71
C ASN A 182 -36.04 12.39 6.07
N PHE A 183 -34.95 13.14 6.14
CA PHE A 183 -35.01 14.59 6.32
C PHE A 183 -35.75 15.27 5.16
N LEU A 184 -35.45 14.94 3.91
CA LEU A 184 -36.10 15.54 2.74
C LEU A 184 -37.59 15.20 2.63
N LEU A 185 -37.98 13.99 3.00
CA LEU A 185 -39.37 13.52 2.90
C LEU A 185 -40.24 13.94 4.10
N TYR A 186 -39.65 13.96 5.30
CA TYR A 186 -40.40 14.09 6.56
C TYR A 186 -39.95 15.26 7.44
N ASN A 187 -38.98 16.07 7.01
CA ASN A 187 -38.37 17.17 7.77
C ASN A 187 -37.82 16.74 9.14
N SER A 188 -37.38 15.48 9.27
CA SER A 188 -36.77 14.97 10.49
C SER A 188 -35.34 15.49 10.63
N SER A 189 -35.07 16.34 11.63
CA SER A 189 -33.73 16.86 11.88
C SER A 189 -32.70 15.73 12.06
N VAL A 190 -31.56 15.84 11.39
CA VAL A 190 -30.45 14.88 11.52
C VAL A 190 -29.41 15.48 12.46
N ASN A 191 -29.06 14.74 13.51
CA ASN A 191 -27.99 15.07 14.44
C ASN A 191 -26.80 14.12 14.18
N SER A 192 -25.63 14.68 13.88
CA SER A 192 -24.45 13.89 13.52
C SER A 192 -23.89 13.08 14.68
N GLN A 193 -23.98 13.59 15.92
CA GLN A 193 -23.50 12.89 17.10
C GLN A 193 -24.32 11.62 17.38
N ILE A 194 -25.65 11.72 17.38
CA ILE A 194 -26.54 10.56 17.57
C ILE A 194 -26.32 9.54 16.46
N LEU A 195 -26.22 9.99 15.21
CA LEU A 195 -25.96 9.10 14.07
C LEU A 195 -24.61 8.39 14.19
N THR A 196 -23.60 9.06 14.74
CA THR A 196 -22.27 8.49 14.99
C THR A 196 -22.35 7.39 16.05
N GLU A 197 -23.04 7.64 17.18
CA GLU A 197 -23.20 6.65 18.25
C GLU A 197 -23.86 5.37 17.75
N GLU A 198 -24.96 5.51 16.99
CA GLU A 198 -25.64 4.37 16.36
C GLU A 198 -24.70 3.61 15.41
N LEU A 199 -23.99 4.32 14.54
CA LEU A 199 -23.10 3.71 13.55
C LEU A 199 -21.91 3.00 14.18
N VAL A 200 -21.31 3.57 15.24
CA VAL A 200 -20.21 2.94 15.97
C VAL A 200 -20.66 1.62 16.57
N CYS A 201 -21.87 1.57 17.15
CA CYS A 201 -22.44 0.33 17.69
C CYS A 201 -22.69 -0.69 16.57
N ASP A 202 -23.30 -0.27 15.46
CA ASP A 202 -23.53 -1.13 14.29
C ASP A 202 -22.20 -1.71 13.75
N ILE A 203 -21.15 -0.88 13.65
CA ILE A 203 -19.83 -1.27 13.12
C ILE A 203 -19.13 -2.31 14.01
N ILE A 204 -19.17 -2.13 15.33
CA ILE A 204 -18.49 -3.00 16.29
C ILE A 204 -19.28 -4.30 16.47
N PHE A 205 -20.57 -4.21 16.82
CA PHE A 205 -21.33 -5.36 17.29
C PHE A 205 -21.95 -6.18 16.16
N GLU A 206 -22.51 -5.52 15.14
CA GLU A 206 -23.17 -6.21 14.03
C GLU A 206 -22.16 -6.61 12.94
N HIS A 207 -21.26 -5.70 12.58
CA HIS A 207 -20.31 -5.93 11.47
C HIS A 207 -18.94 -6.46 11.90
N ARG A 208 -18.57 -6.31 13.18
CA ARG A 208 -17.23 -6.69 13.71
C ARG A 208 -16.09 -6.14 12.86
N ALA A 209 -16.29 -4.93 12.32
CA ALA A 209 -15.37 -4.30 11.37
C ALA A 209 -14.28 -3.48 12.08
N PHE A 210 -14.27 -3.47 13.41
CA PHE A 210 -13.27 -2.79 14.23
C PHE A 210 -13.25 -3.38 15.65
N PRO A 211 -12.10 -3.41 16.34
CA PRO A 211 -12.05 -3.83 17.75
C PRO A 211 -12.81 -2.86 18.66
N GLU A 212 -13.54 -3.42 19.63
CA GLU A 212 -14.35 -2.66 20.59
C GLU A 212 -13.48 -1.77 21.49
N GLU A 213 -12.27 -2.23 21.81
CA GLU A 213 -11.35 -1.54 22.70
C GLU A 213 -10.83 -0.22 22.13
N LEU A 214 -10.96 -0.02 20.81
CA LEU A 214 -10.58 1.23 20.13
C LEU A 214 -11.82 2.09 19.78
N LEU A 215 -12.94 1.89 20.48
CA LEU A 215 -14.21 2.60 20.24
C LEU A 215 -14.08 4.11 20.18
N ARG A 216 -13.29 4.72 21.07
CA ARG A 216 -13.09 6.17 21.07
C ARG A 216 -12.47 6.67 19.77
N GLN A 217 -11.45 5.96 19.28
CA GLN A 217 -10.79 6.30 18.02
C GLN A 217 -11.70 6.04 16.82
N LEU A 218 -12.49 4.97 16.87
CA LEU A 218 -13.49 4.69 15.84
C LEU A 218 -14.56 5.78 15.77
N TYR A 219 -15.03 6.29 16.92
CA TYR A 219 -15.99 7.38 16.98
C TYR A 219 -15.49 8.60 16.21
N GLU A 220 -14.24 9.01 16.45
CA GLU A 220 -13.62 10.14 15.77
C GLU A 220 -13.56 9.92 14.25
N ILE A 221 -13.14 8.73 13.80
CA ILE A 221 -13.10 8.37 12.37
C ILE A 221 -14.50 8.40 11.73
N VAL A 222 -15.49 7.81 12.39
CA VAL A 222 -16.87 7.71 11.88
C VAL A 222 -17.51 9.09 11.82
N PHE A 223 -17.33 9.91 12.86
CA PHE A 223 -17.82 11.28 12.92
C PHE A 223 -17.27 12.11 11.76
N GLU A 224 -15.96 12.06 11.51
CA GLU A 224 -15.34 12.75 10.37
C GLU A 224 -15.93 12.31 9.02
N PHE A 225 -16.22 11.02 8.84
CA PHE A 225 -16.84 10.53 7.61
C PHE A 225 -18.28 11.03 7.45
N ILE A 226 -19.05 11.11 8.54
CA ILE A 226 -20.42 11.64 8.52
C ILE A 226 -20.42 13.12 8.16
N GLU A 227 -19.60 13.94 8.84
CA GLU A 227 -19.50 15.38 8.59
C GLU A 227 -19.08 15.68 7.15
N LYS A 228 -18.16 14.88 6.61
CA LYS A 228 -17.76 14.98 5.20
C LYS A 228 -18.92 14.69 4.25
N GLN A 229 -19.68 13.63 4.50
CA GLN A 229 -20.86 13.32 3.68
C GLN A 229 -21.91 14.44 3.76
N PHE A 230 -22.18 15.00 4.95
CA PHE A 230 -23.11 16.11 5.08
C PHE A 230 -22.66 17.37 4.36
N THR A 231 -21.36 17.64 4.31
CA THR A 231 -20.80 18.75 3.51
C THR A 231 -21.08 18.56 2.01
N ASP A 232 -21.06 17.32 1.52
CA ASP A 232 -21.37 17.01 0.12
C ASP A 232 -22.88 17.22 -0.21
N TYR A 233 -23.75 17.17 0.80
CA TYR A 233 -25.18 17.50 0.69
C TYR A 233 -25.43 19.02 0.81
N ASN A 234 -25.04 19.78 -0.22
CA ASN A 234 -25.24 21.24 -0.31
C ASN A 234 -26.68 21.70 0.01
N GLU A 235 -27.68 20.89 -0.34
CA GLU A 235 -29.10 21.19 -0.09
C GLU A 235 -29.46 21.08 1.40
N TYR A 236 -28.84 20.16 2.14
CA TYR A 236 -29.02 20.03 3.59
C TYR A 236 -28.52 21.27 4.33
N VAL A 237 -27.31 21.74 4.03
CA VAL A 237 -26.73 22.95 4.66
C VAL A 237 -27.65 24.16 4.46
N ASN A 238 -28.14 24.34 3.23
CA ASN A 238 -29.04 25.44 2.89
C ASN A 238 -30.41 25.32 3.58
N LEU A 239 -30.97 24.10 3.66
CA LEU A 239 -32.26 23.87 4.33
C LEU A 239 -32.14 23.98 5.85
N GLN A 240 -31.04 23.51 6.44
CA GLN A 240 -30.80 23.61 7.88
C GLN A 240 -30.68 25.08 8.31
N GLN A 241 -29.91 25.90 7.56
CA GLN A 241 -29.80 27.34 7.78
C GLN A 241 -31.11 28.09 7.57
N LYS A 242 -31.99 27.61 6.68
CA LYS A 242 -33.26 28.28 6.37
C LYS A 242 -34.38 27.97 7.36
N TYR A 243 -34.40 26.77 7.93
CA TYR A 243 -35.53 26.28 8.72
C TYR A 243 -35.23 26.06 10.21
N PHE A 244 -33.95 25.99 10.62
CA PHE A 244 -33.57 25.60 11.98
C PHE A 244 -32.58 26.55 12.67
N ILE A 245 -32.09 27.59 11.98
CA ILE A 245 -31.24 28.69 12.51
C ILE A 245 -31.95 30.01 12.20
#